data_AF-A0AAE9EY54-F1
#
_entry.id   AF-A0AAE9EY54-F1
#
_cell.length_a   1.000
_cell.length_b   1.000
_cell.length_c   1.000
_cell.angle_alpha   90.00
_cell.angle_beta   90.00
_cell.angle_gamma   90.00
#
_symmetry.space_group_name_H-M   'P 1'
#
loop_
_entity.id
_entity.type
_entity.pdbx_description
1 polymer ?
#
loop_
_entity_poly.entity_id
_entity_poly.type
_entity_poly.pdbx_seq_one_letter_code
_entity_poly.pdbx_strand_id
1 'polypeptide(L)'
;MSRGRQRPTPPNLLIMAVEIPLLIMYVLYINQYSKDLPNGWSPVLIAGKCVLVAWQYSIHQKIAEGRYRHTSSAIFYLELLFILRIITGALDIFWNRNLSKINPQYYKYGLMYVCQYLVFNIKQFYAMYQYVHELEGYNVPRRQR
;
A
#
# COMPACT_ATOMS: atom_id res chain seq x y z
N MET A 1 8.49 16.69 -37.70
CA MET A 1 7.65 15.59 -37.17
C MET A 1 7.62 15.70 -35.65
N SER A 2 6.50 16.11 -35.05
CA SER A 2 6.38 16.05 -33.58
C SER A 2 6.37 14.58 -33.16
N ARG A 3 7.37 14.14 -32.40
CA ARG A 3 7.32 12.83 -31.73
C ARG A 3 5.97 12.74 -31.02
N GLY A 4 5.14 11.78 -31.41
CA GLY A 4 3.88 11.49 -30.72
C GLY A 4 4.19 11.35 -29.24
N ARG A 5 3.45 12.06 -28.39
CA ARG A 5 3.65 12.01 -26.95
C ARG A 5 3.54 10.54 -26.55
N GLN A 6 4.60 9.98 -25.96
CA GLN A 6 4.56 8.60 -25.47
C GLN A 6 3.72 8.59 -24.19
N ARG A 7 2.78 7.66 -24.08
CA ARG A 7 1.99 7.49 -22.85
C ARG A 7 2.96 7.25 -21.69
N PRO A 8 2.81 7.93 -20.54
CA PRO A 8 3.67 7.68 -19.39
C PRO A 8 3.59 6.21 -18.98
N THR A 9 4.71 5.67 -18.51
CA THR A 9 4.80 4.26 -18.11
C THR A 9 4.36 4.12 -16.66
N PRO A 10 3.46 3.18 -16.34
CA PRO A 10 3.03 2.98 -14.96
C PRO A 10 4.23 2.61 -14.07
N PRO A 11 4.32 3.15 -12.85
CA PRO A 11 5.41 2.82 -11.94
C PRO A 11 5.33 1.34 -11.56
N ASN A 12 6.49 0.71 -11.43
CA ASN A 12 6.56 -0.68 -11.02
C ASN A 12 6.20 -0.78 -9.53
N LEU A 13 5.06 -1.39 -9.23
CA LEU A 13 4.70 -1.63 -7.85
C LEU A 13 5.57 -2.76 -7.30
N LEU A 14 6.36 -2.44 -6.29
CA LEU A 14 7.22 -3.39 -5.57
C LEU A 14 6.43 -4.41 -4.74
N ILE A 15 5.22 -4.78 -5.16
CA ILE A 15 4.32 -5.71 -4.46
C ILE A 15 5.00 -7.07 -4.29
N MET A 16 5.45 -7.69 -5.39
CA MET A 16 6.05 -9.03 -5.30
C MET A 16 7.43 -9.02 -4.63
N ALA A 17 8.24 -7.99 -4.89
CA ALA A 17 9.62 -7.94 -4.40
C ALA A 17 9.74 -7.47 -2.95
N VAL A 18 8.74 -6.76 -2.42
CA VAL A 18 8.81 -6.12 -1.10
C VAL A 18 7.58 -6.41 -0.26
N GLU A 19 6.36 -6.15 -0.77
CA GLU A 19 5.16 -6.28 0.06
C GLU A 19 4.81 -7.73 0.41
N ILE A 20 4.96 -8.67 -0.51
CA ILE A 20 4.74 -10.09 -0.24
C ILE A 20 5.76 -10.61 0.79
N PRO A 21 7.08 -10.35 0.65
CA PRO A 21 8.04 -10.67 1.72
C PRO A 21 7.71 -10.03 3.08
N LEU A 22 7.31 -8.75 3.10
CA LEU A 22 6.89 -8.08 4.34
C LEU A 22 5.64 -8.74 4.95
N LEU A 23 4.68 -9.14 4.11
CA LEU A 23 3.48 -9.85 4.54
C LEU A 23 3.80 -11.25 5.07
N ILE A 24 4.72 -11.98 4.44
CA ILE A 24 5.20 -13.28 4.93
C ILE A 24 5.88 -13.09 6.29
N MET A 25 6.78 -12.11 6.44
CA MET A 25 7.40 -11.80 7.73
C MET A 25 6.35 -11.47 8.81
N TYR A 26 5.32 -10.72 8.44
CA TYR A 26 4.22 -10.39 9.34
C TYR A 26 3.39 -11.61 9.75
N VAL A 27 3.09 -12.52 8.82
CA VAL A 27 2.39 -13.78 9.09
C VAL A 27 3.21 -14.67 10.02
N LEU A 28 4.51 -14.81 9.77
CA LEU A 28 5.43 -15.57 10.63
C LEU A 28 5.48 -14.94 12.04
N TYR A 29 5.62 -13.62 12.12
CA TYR A 29 5.59 -12.86 13.37
C TYR A 29 4.28 -13.11 14.15
N ILE A 30 3.13 -12.96 13.51
CA ILE A 30 1.83 -13.18 14.15
C ILE A 30 1.64 -14.63 14.59
N ASN A 31 2.02 -15.60 13.76
CA ASN A 31 1.85 -17.02 14.10
C ASN A 31 2.74 -17.44 15.28
N GLN A 32 3.97 -16.92 15.34
CA GLN A 32 4.90 -17.18 16.43
C GLN A 32 4.37 -16.69 17.79
N TYR A 33 3.63 -15.58 17.80
CA TYR A 33 3.10 -14.95 19.02
C TYR A 33 1.57 -15.00 19.11
N SER A 34 0.96 -15.99 18.44
CA SER A 34 -0.50 -16.14 18.36
C SER A 34 -1.18 -16.36 19.71
N LYS A 35 -0.47 -16.94 20.68
CA LYS A 35 -0.95 -17.17 22.05
C LYS A 35 -1.07 -15.89 22.88
N ASP A 36 -0.35 -14.85 22.48
CA ASP A 36 -0.36 -13.55 23.16
C ASP A 36 -1.41 -12.61 22.54
N LEU A 37 -1.98 -12.97 21.38
CA LEU A 37 -3.09 -12.29 20.72
C LEU A 37 -4.44 -12.65 21.37
N PRO A 38 -5.35 -11.68 21.59
CA PRO A 38 -6.74 -11.99 21.91
C PRO A 38 -7.29 -12.93 20.84
N ASN A 39 -7.95 -14.01 21.27
CA ASN A 39 -8.42 -15.08 20.38
C ASN A 39 -9.14 -14.50 19.14
N GLY A 40 -8.70 -14.93 17.95
CA GLY A 40 -9.33 -14.61 16.67
C GLY A 40 -8.87 -13.31 15.98
N TRP A 41 -7.99 -12.51 16.59
CA TRP A 41 -7.50 -11.28 15.94
C TRP A 41 -6.38 -11.54 14.92
N SER A 42 -5.55 -12.56 15.13
CA SER A 42 -4.45 -12.96 14.23
C SER A 42 -4.90 -13.16 12.78
N PRO A 43 -5.95 -13.98 12.51
CA PRO A 43 -6.40 -14.23 11.14
C PRO A 43 -7.06 -12.99 10.52
N VAL A 44 -7.75 -12.18 11.31
CA VAL A 44 -8.43 -10.96 10.84
C VAL A 44 -7.41 -9.92 10.38
N LEU A 45 -6.34 -9.71 11.14
CA LEU A 45 -5.25 -8.78 10.79
C LEU A 45 -4.51 -9.23 9.52
N ILE A 46 -4.22 -10.52 9.41
CA ILE A 46 -3.59 -11.11 8.20
C ILE A 46 -4.50 -10.93 6.99
N ALA A 47 -5.77 -11.33 7.10
CA ALA A 47 -6.73 -11.24 6.00
C ALA A 47 -6.94 -9.78 5.54
N GLY A 48 -7.06 -8.84 6.48
CA GLY A 48 -7.19 -7.41 6.19
C GLY A 48 -6.01 -6.88 5.37
N LYS A 49 -4.77 -7.24 5.74
CA LYS A 49 -3.58 -6.83 4.97
C LYS A 49 -3.52 -7.48 3.59
N CYS A 50 -3.87 -8.76 3.46
CA CYS A 50 -3.97 -9.43 2.16
C CYS A 50 -4.95 -8.70 1.23
N VAL A 51 -6.11 -8.31 1.76
CA VAL A 51 -7.13 -7.54 1.01
C VAL A 51 -6.58 -6.19 0.55
N LEU A 52 -5.86 -5.46 1.40
CA LEU A 52 -5.27 -4.18 1.02
C LEU A 52 -4.20 -4.31 -0.08
N VAL A 53 -3.35 -5.34 -0.02
CA VAL A 53 -2.34 -5.61 -1.07
C VAL A 53 -3.02 -5.99 -2.39
N ALA A 54 -4.04 -6.86 -2.35
CA ALA A 54 -4.81 -7.22 -3.53
C ALA A 54 -5.54 -6.01 -4.14
N TRP A 55 -6.09 -5.15 -3.29
CA TRP A 55 -6.75 -3.93 -3.74
C TRP A 55 -5.78 -2.94 -4.36
N GLN A 56 -4.58 -2.79 -3.81
CA GLN A 56 -3.51 -1.99 -4.40
C GLN A 56 -3.17 -2.46 -5.81
N TYR A 57 -2.99 -3.77 -6.00
CA TYR A 57 -2.74 -4.36 -7.31
C TYR A 57 -3.90 -4.09 -8.27
N SER A 58 -5.15 -4.24 -7.81
CA SER A 58 -6.33 -3.94 -8.62
C SER A 58 -6.42 -2.46 -9.01
N ILE A 59 -6.09 -1.52 -8.11
CA ILE A 59 -6.12 -0.08 -8.42
C ILE A 59 -5.05 0.23 -9.47
N HIS A 60 -3.85 -0.31 -9.31
CA HIS A 60 -2.75 -0.14 -10.27
C HIS A 60 -3.11 -0.62 -11.67
N GLN A 61 -3.61 -1.85 -11.80
CA GLN A 61 -4.05 -2.38 -13.09
C GLN A 61 -5.12 -1.50 -13.73
N LYS A 62 -6.13 -1.09 -12.96
CA LYS A 62 -7.21 -0.23 -13.46
C LYS A 62 -6.69 1.14 -13.93
N ILE A 63 -5.71 1.73 -13.24
CA ILE A 63 -5.09 3.00 -13.65
C ILE A 63 -4.23 2.79 -14.90
N ALA A 64 -3.39 1.75 -14.92
CA ALA A 64 -2.53 1.42 -16.06
C ALA A 64 -3.34 1.15 -17.33
N GLU A 65 -4.47 0.47 -17.21
CA GLU A 65 -5.39 0.18 -18.31
C GLU A 65 -6.28 1.37 -18.69
N GLY A 66 -6.28 2.45 -17.90
CA GLY A 66 -7.13 3.63 -18.15
C GLY A 66 -8.62 3.37 -17.91
N ARG A 67 -8.97 2.38 -17.07
CA ARG A 67 -10.36 2.04 -16.75
C ARG A 67 -11.06 3.08 -15.86
N TYR A 68 -10.32 4.00 -15.26
CA TYR A 68 -10.90 5.14 -14.55
C TYR A 68 -11.29 6.23 -15.54
N ARG A 69 -12.60 6.51 -15.66
CA ARG A 69 -13.13 7.60 -16.51
C ARG A 69 -12.63 8.98 -16.10
N HIS A 70 -12.38 9.19 -14.81
CA HIS A 70 -11.96 10.47 -14.26
C HIS A 70 -10.71 10.29 -13.39
N THR A 71 -9.74 11.19 -13.56
CA THR A 71 -8.53 11.28 -12.73
C THR A 71 -8.89 11.37 -11.24
N SER A 72 -9.92 12.14 -10.92
CA SER A 72 -10.43 12.32 -9.55
C SER A 72 -10.85 11.00 -8.89
N SER A 73 -11.44 10.07 -9.65
CA SER A 73 -11.80 8.75 -9.12
C SER A 73 -10.57 7.91 -8.80
N ALA A 74 -9.55 7.93 -9.68
CA ALA A 74 -8.30 7.22 -9.43
C ALA A 74 -7.57 7.77 -8.19
N ILE A 75 -7.53 9.10 -8.05
CA ILE A 75 -6.95 9.78 -6.88
C ILE A 75 -7.69 9.39 -5.59
N PHE A 76 -9.03 9.43 -5.60
CA PHE A 76 -9.83 9.04 -4.43
C PHE A 76 -9.53 7.62 -3.95
N TYR A 77 -9.44 6.64 -4.87
CA TYR A 77 -9.12 5.27 -4.49
C TYR A 77 -7.68 5.11 -3.97
N LEU A 78 -6.72 5.85 -4.54
CA LEU A 78 -5.34 5.87 -4.05
C LEU A 78 -5.24 6.47 -2.64
N GLU A 79 -5.94 7.58 -2.38
CA GLU A 79 -5.98 8.23 -1.06
C GLU A 79 -6.67 7.34 -0.02
N LEU A 80 -7.79 6.73 -0.38
CA LEU A 80 -8.51 5.81 0.49
C LEU A 80 -7.63 4.61 0.86
N LEU A 81 -6.96 4.01 -0.11
CA LEU A 81 -6.01 2.92 0.14
C LEU A 81 -4.86 3.39 1.05
N PHE A 82 -4.28 4.56 0.78
CA PHE A 82 -3.19 5.13 1.58
C PHE A 82 -3.58 5.31 3.05
N ILE A 83 -4.77 5.89 3.29
CA ILE A 83 -5.31 6.10 4.63
C ILE A 83 -5.56 4.77 5.35
N LEU A 84 -6.19 3.80 4.69
CA LEU A 84 -6.44 2.49 5.28
C LEU A 84 -5.14 1.77 5.64
N ARG A 85 -4.10 1.91 4.82
CA ARG A 85 -2.77 1.37 5.14
C ARG A 85 -2.17 2.07 6.37
N ILE A 86 -2.29 3.39 6.52
CA ILE A 86 -1.87 4.09 7.76
C ILE A 86 -2.64 3.55 8.97
N ILE A 87 -3.96 3.40 8.87
CA ILE A 87 -4.81 2.87 9.96
C ILE A 87 -4.34 1.47 10.38
N THR A 88 -4.10 0.57 9.41
CA THR A 88 -3.57 -0.77 9.73
C THR A 88 -2.19 -0.74 10.38
N GLY A 89 -1.31 0.18 9.98
CA GLY A 89 -0.02 0.39 10.64
C GLY A 89 -0.16 0.91 12.08
N ALA A 90 -1.13 1.80 12.33
CA ALA A 90 -1.41 2.28 13.68
C ALA A 90 -1.96 1.18 14.60
N LEU A 91 -2.82 0.30 14.06
CA LEU A 91 -3.28 -0.90 14.77
C LEU A 91 -2.13 -1.83 15.13
N ASP A 92 -1.16 -2.02 14.22
CA ASP A 92 0.04 -2.81 14.51
C ASP A 92 0.90 -2.17 15.61
N ILE A 93 1.04 -0.83 15.65
CA ILE A 93 1.78 -0.14 16.72
C ILE A 93 1.07 -0.35 18.07
N PHE A 94 -0.24 -0.16 18.10
CA PHE A 94 -1.03 -0.36 19.31
C PHE A 94 -0.90 -1.80 19.82
N TRP A 95 -0.96 -2.76 18.90
CA TRP A 95 -0.74 -4.18 19.17
C TRP A 95 0.66 -4.45 19.73
N ASN A 96 1.70 -3.99 19.03
CA ASN A 96 3.10 -4.19 19.42
C ASN A 96 3.42 -3.54 20.78
N ARG A 97 2.75 -2.44 21.14
CA ARG A 97 2.87 -1.83 22.46
C ARG A 97 2.38 -2.77 23.57
N ASN A 98 1.36 -3.59 23.34
CA ASN A 98 0.91 -4.58 24.31
C ASN A 98 1.92 -5.74 24.44
N LEU A 99 2.51 -6.19 23.32
CA LEU A 99 3.57 -7.20 23.32
C LEU A 99 4.87 -6.74 24.00
N SER A 100 5.16 -5.44 23.99
CA SER A 100 6.34 -4.86 24.67
C SER A 100 6.40 -5.16 26.17
N LYS A 101 5.23 -5.35 26.80
CA LYS A 101 5.11 -5.69 28.22
C LYS A 101 5.54 -7.13 28.53
N ILE A 102 5.56 -7.99 27.50
CA ILE A 102 5.93 -9.40 27.60
C ILE A 102 7.41 -9.57 27.20
N ASN A 103 7.82 -9.00 26.08
CA ASN A 103 9.21 -9.03 25.62
C ASN A 103 9.59 -7.75 24.83
N PRO A 104 10.60 -6.97 25.27
CA PRO A 104 11.05 -5.76 24.60
C PRO A 104 11.57 -5.97 23.17
N GLN A 105 12.07 -7.17 22.83
CA GLN A 105 12.56 -7.46 21.48
C GLN A 105 11.42 -7.52 20.45
N TYR A 106 10.24 -8.00 20.84
CA TYR A 106 9.08 -8.08 19.92
C TYR A 106 8.60 -6.69 19.53
N TYR A 107 8.63 -5.76 20.48
CA TYR A 107 8.35 -4.36 20.19
C TYR A 107 9.30 -3.78 19.13
N LYS A 108 10.60 -4.10 19.19
CA LYS A 108 11.58 -3.63 18.20
C LYS A 108 11.30 -4.19 16.80
N TYR A 109 11.06 -5.50 16.68
CA TYR A 109 10.76 -6.12 15.39
C TYR A 109 9.44 -5.61 14.79
N GLY A 110 8.40 -5.50 15.62
CA GLY A 110 7.12 -4.94 15.21
C GLY A 110 7.22 -3.49 14.77
N LEU A 111 8.00 -2.66 15.46
CA LEU A 111 8.23 -1.26 15.09
C LEU A 111 9.02 -1.15 13.78
N MET A 112 10.07 -1.96 13.59
CA MET A 112 10.81 -2.01 12.32
C MET A 112 9.91 -2.39 11.15
N TYR A 113 9.02 -3.39 11.33
CA TYR A 113 8.03 -3.77 10.33
C TYR A 113 7.11 -2.60 9.99
N VAL A 114 6.52 -1.93 10.99
CA VAL A 114 5.61 -0.80 10.73
C VAL A 114 6.33 0.36 10.03
N CYS A 115 7.55 0.70 10.46
CA CYS A 115 8.33 1.75 9.80
C CYS A 115 8.58 1.42 8.32
N GLN A 116 9.02 0.20 8.01
CA GLN A 116 9.23 -0.22 6.61
C GLN A 116 7.92 -0.17 5.82
N TYR A 117 6.85 -0.73 6.38
CA TYR A 117 5.52 -0.71 5.76
C TYR A 117 5.03 0.70 5.44
N LEU A 118 5.18 1.66 6.36
CA LEU A 118 4.81 3.06 6.14
C LEU A 118 5.67 3.74 5.07
N VAL A 119 6.99 3.53 5.09
CA VAL A 119 7.89 4.08 4.07
C VAL A 119 7.52 3.57 2.68
N PHE A 120 7.23 2.27 2.53
CA PHE A 120 6.82 1.70 1.25
C PHE A 120 5.45 2.20 0.81
N ASN A 121 4.48 2.29 1.73
CA ASN A 121 3.16 2.86 1.45
C ASN A 121 3.25 4.29 0.91
N ILE A 122 4.05 5.15 1.56
CA ILE A 122 4.29 6.53 1.11
C ILE A 122 4.91 6.55 -0.29
N LYS A 123 5.99 5.79 -0.51
CA LYS A 123 6.69 5.77 -1.81
C LYS A 123 5.78 5.32 -2.95
N GLN A 124 5.00 4.26 -2.74
CA GLN A 124 4.10 3.73 -3.76
C GLN A 124 2.91 4.64 -4.00
N PHE A 125 2.35 5.25 -2.94
CA PHE A 125 1.31 6.27 -3.09
C PHE A 125 1.78 7.43 -3.94
N TYR A 126 2.93 8.04 -3.61
CA TYR A 126 3.46 9.17 -4.37
C TYR A 126 3.79 8.81 -5.82
N ALA A 127 4.40 7.65 -6.06
CA ALA A 127 4.69 7.18 -7.42
C ALA A 127 3.41 7.03 -8.25
N MET A 128 2.37 6.43 -7.68
CA MET A 128 1.07 6.29 -8.35
C MET A 128 0.35 7.62 -8.53
N TYR A 129 0.39 8.48 -7.52
CA TYR A 129 -0.24 9.79 -7.55
C TYR A 129 0.37 10.66 -8.65
N GLN A 130 1.71 10.73 -8.73
CA GLN A 130 2.42 11.44 -9.80
C GLN A 130 2.07 10.88 -11.18
N TYR A 131 2.05 9.55 -11.33
CA TYR A 131 1.67 8.90 -12.58
C TYR A 131 0.24 9.25 -13.03
N VAL A 132 -0.72 9.30 -12.11
CA VAL A 132 -2.10 9.69 -12.39
C VAL A 132 -2.19 11.14 -12.88
N HIS A 133 -1.43 12.06 -12.27
CA HIS A 133 -1.34 13.46 -12.72
C HIS A 133 -0.68 13.60 -14.10
N GLU A 134 0.35 12.80 -14.39
CA GLU A 134 0.97 12.75 -15.73
C GLU A 134 0.00 12.24 -16.80
N LEU A 135 -0.81 11.22 -16.47
CA LEU A 135 -1.86 10.72 -17.35
C LEU A 135 -2.93 11.78 -17.63
N GLU A 136 -3.31 12.57 -16.63
CA GLU A 136 -4.24 13.69 -16.82
C GLU A 136 -3.66 14.71 -17.81
N GLY A 137 -2.43 15.16 -17.60
CA GLY A 137 -1.74 16.10 -18.50
C GLY A 137 -1.49 15.55 -19.93
N TYR A 138 -1.46 14.22 -20.09
CA TYR A 138 -1.44 13.54 -21.39
C TYR A 138 -2.81 13.57 -22.09
N ASN A 139 -3.89 13.35 -21.33
CA ASN A 139 -5.26 13.24 -21.86
C ASN A 139 -5.94 14.58 -22.15
N VAL A 140 -5.45 15.70 -21.61
CA VAL A 140 -5.97 17.04 -21.94
C VAL A 140 -5.64 17.37 -23.41
N PRO A 141 -6.64 17.59 -24.29
CA PRO A 141 -6.39 18.05 -25.65
C PRO A 141 -5.72 19.41 -25.60
N ARG A 142 -4.70 19.65 -26.43
CA ARG A 142 -4.29 21.03 -26.75
C ARG A 142 -5.52 21.74 -27.31
N ARG A 143 -6.21 22.55 -26.50
CA ARG A 143 -7.04 23.62 -27.05
C ARG A 143 -6.09 24.47 -27.90
N GLN A 144 -6.38 24.44 -29.19
CA GLN A 144 -5.67 25.11 -30.26
C GLN A 144 -5.28 26.53 -29.81
N ARG A 145 -3.98 26.82 -29.83
CA ARG A 145 -3.51 28.17 -30.14
C ARG A 145 -3.40 28.24 -31.65
#